data_AF-A0A453GM01-F1
#
_entry.id   AF-A0A453GM01-F1
#
_cell.length_a   1.000
_cell.length_b   1.000
_cell.length_c   1.000
_cell.angle_alpha   90.00
_cell.angle_beta   90.00
_cell.angle_gamma   90.00
#
_symmetry.space_group_name_H-M   'P 1'
#
loop_
_entity.id
_entity.type
_entity.pdbx_description
1 polymer ?
#
loop_
_entity_poly.entity_id
_entity_poly.type
_entity_poly.pdbx_seq_one_letter_code
_entity_poly.pdbx_strand_id
1 'polypeptide(L)'
;VLGLKEIQIRGEIRTNVDYTVDLLNAAEYRENKIHTGWLDSRIAMRVRAERPPWYLSVVGGALYEASSRSSSVVTDYVGYLSKGQIPPKHISLVNLTVTLNIDGSKYTIETVRGGPRSYKLRINESEVEAEIHSLRDGGLLMQLDGNSHVIYAETEAAGTRLLINGRTCLLQVKIARSVFSSWFLRNIGVVSVVTVAANCMEIHKLIMSSE
;
A
#
# COMPACT_ATOMS: atom_id res chain seq x y z
N VAL A 1 8.11 -13.38 -23.71
CA VAL A 1 7.62 -13.99 -22.46
C VAL A 1 6.19 -13.52 -22.23
N LEU A 2 5.19 -14.29 -22.66
CA LEU A 2 3.76 -13.91 -22.56
C LEU A 2 3.05 -14.66 -21.41
N GLY A 3 3.26 -15.98 -21.28
CA GLY A 3 2.55 -16.81 -20.29
C GLY A 3 2.67 -16.34 -18.83
N LEU A 4 3.87 -15.97 -18.36
CA LEU A 4 4.05 -15.47 -16.98
C LEU A 4 3.45 -14.07 -16.76
N LYS A 5 3.27 -13.26 -17.81
CA LYS A 5 2.66 -11.93 -17.67
C LYS A 5 1.15 -12.00 -17.46
N GLU A 6 0.53 -13.08 -17.91
CA GLU A 6 -0.91 -13.32 -17.78
C GLU A 6 -1.26 -14.06 -16.48
N ILE A 7 -0.27 -14.67 -15.82
CA ILE A 7 -0.44 -15.33 -14.53
C ILE A 7 -0.49 -14.28 -13.42
N GLN A 8 -1.64 -14.17 -12.77
CA GLN A 8 -1.83 -13.38 -11.56
C GLN A 8 -2.08 -14.30 -10.38
N ILE A 9 -1.06 -14.50 -9.54
CA ILE A 9 -1.20 -15.26 -8.29
C ILE A 9 -1.38 -14.26 -7.14
N ARG A 10 -2.51 -14.38 -6.46
CA ARG A 10 -2.87 -13.55 -5.30
C ARG A 10 -2.90 -14.42 -4.05
N GLY A 11 -2.37 -13.90 -2.95
CA GLY A 11 -2.38 -14.58 -1.66
C GLY A 11 -1.34 -14.01 -0.71
N GLU A 12 -1.47 -14.41 0.56
CA GLU A 12 -0.64 -13.92 1.66
C GLU A 12 0.85 -14.14 1.39
N ILE A 13 1.18 -15.32 0.83
CA ILE A 13 2.54 -15.70 0.48
C ILE A 13 2.95 -15.02 -0.83
N ARG A 14 4.07 -14.29 -0.78
CA ARG A 14 4.69 -13.69 -1.97
C ARG A 14 5.19 -14.75 -2.93
N THR A 15 4.91 -14.55 -4.21
CA THR A 15 5.48 -15.37 -5.28
C THR A 15 6.67 -14.66 -5.93
N ASN A 16 7.52 -15.43 -6.61
CA ASN A 16 8.68 -14.93 -7.35
C ASN A 16 8.35 -14.63 -8.83
N VAL A 17 7.08 -14.59 -9.22
CA VAL A 17 6.65 -14.41 -10.62
C VAL A 17 7.18 -13.09 -11.18
N ASP A 18 7.02 -11.98 -10.45
CA ASP A 18 7.50 -10.65 -10.86
C ASP A 18 9.01 -10.65 -11.16
N TYR A 19 9.81 -11.26 -10.28
CA TYR A 19 11.26 -11.34 -10.46
C TYR A 19 11.65 -12.33 -11.57
N THR A 20 10.90 -13.41 -11.76
CA THR A 20 11.12 -14.37 -12.85
C THR A 20 10.87 -13.71 -14.21
N VAL A 21 9.83 -12.87 -14.32
CA VAL A 21 9.58 -12.08 -15.53
C VAL A 21 10.74 -11.12 -15.83
N ASP A 22 11.30 -10.47 -14.80
CA ASP A 22 12.49 -9.61 -14.96
C ASP A 22 13.70 -10.41 -15.43
N LEU A 23 13.99 -11.56 -14.81
CA LEU A 23 15.09 -12.45 -15.18
C LEU A 23 15.00 -12.88 -16.66
N LEU A 24 13.83 -13.30 -17.12
CA LEU A 24 13.63 -13.72 -18.51
C LEU A 24 13.67 -12.55 -19.51
N ASN A 25 13.52 -11.31 -19.05
CA ASN A 25 13.62 -10.12 -19.88
C ASN A 25 15.04 -9.53 -19.93
N ALA A 26 15.94 -9.96 -19.03
CA ALA A 26 17.33 -9.54 -19.01
C ALA A 26 18.04 -9.87 -20.35
N ALA A 27 18.88 -8.95 -20.83
CA ALA A 27 19.59 -9.11 -22.09
C ALA A 27 20.56 -10.31 -22.03
N GLU A 28 21.25 -10.47 -20.90
CA GLU A 28 22.19 -11.57 -20.67
C GLU A 28 21.48 -12.94 -20.75
N TYR A 29 20.25 -13.03 -20.26
CA TYR A 29 19.44 -14.24 -20.37
C TYR A 29 19.00 -14.49 -21.81
N ARG A 30 18.51 -13.47 -22.52
CA ARG A 30 18.04 -13.59 -23.91
C ARG A 30 19.16 -13.93 -24.90
N GLU A 31 20.36 -13.43 -24.64
CA GLU A 31 21.57 -13.68 -25.44
C GLU A 31 22.32 -14.95 -25.01
N ASN A 32 21.79 -15.69 -24.02
CA ASN A 32 22.39 -16.90 -23.46
C ASN A 32 23.82 -16.67 -22.92
N LYS A 33 24.09 -15.48 -22.38
CA LYS A 33 25.36 -15.08 -21.75
C LYS A 33 25.28 -15.20 -20.23
N ILE A 34 24.85 -16.37 -19.74
CA ILE A 34 24.68 -16.64 -18.31
C ILE A 34 25.69 -17.68 -17.82
N HIS A 35 26.16 -17.49 -16.59
CA HIS A 35 27.00 -18.45 -15.87
C HIS A 35 26.33 -18.82 -14.53
N THR A 36 26.85 -19.84 -13.84
CA THR A 36 26.24 -20.37 -12.60
C THR A 36 26.10 -19.32 -11.48
N GLY A 37 27.05 -18.40 -11.35
CA GLY A 37 26.97 -17.27 -10.41
C GLY A 37 26.21 -16.02 -10.89
N TRP A 38 25.52 -16.04 -12.04
CA TRP A 38 24.86 -14.85 -12.59
C TRP A 38 23.68 -14.38 -11.73
N LEU A 39 22.86 -15.33 -11.25
CA LEU A 39 21.73 -15.02 -10.37
C LEU A 39 22.20 -14.42 -9.04
N ASP A 40 23.25 -15.00 -8.44
CA ASP A 40 23.84 -14.49 -7.20
C ASP A 40 24.38 -13.07 -7.37
N SER A 41 24.99 -12.78 -8.51
CA SER A 41 25.47 -11.44 -8.83
C SER A 41 24.32 -10.43 -8.88
N ARG A 42 23.18 -10.79 -9.47
CA ARG A 42 21.98 -9.93 -9.47
C ARG A 42 21.39 -9.72 -8.07
N ILE A 43 21.40 -10.75 -7.23
CA ILE A 43 20.96 -10.66 -5.83
C ILE A 43 21.88 -9.73 -5.04
N ALA A 44 23.20 -9.89 -5.20
CA ALA A 44 24.20 -9.01 -4.56
C ALA A 44 24.04 -7.55 -4.99
N MET A 45 23.71 -7.30 -6.26
CA MET A 45 23.40 -5.97 -6.79
C MET A 45 22.01 -5.44 -6.39
N ARG A 46 21.21 -6.22 -5.65
CA ARG A 46 19.85 -5.88 -5.22
C ARG A 46 18.93 -5.49 -6.38
N VAL A 47 19.05 -6.18 -7.52
CA VAL A 47 18.15 -5.99 -8.66
C VAL A 47 16.72 -6.33 -8.23
N ARG A 48 15.80 -5.39 -8.43
CA ARG A 48 14.38 -5.55 -8.08
C ARG A 48 13.54 -5.75 -9.34
N ALA A 49 12.44 -6.47 -9.19
CA ALA A 49 11.43 -6.57 -10.25
C ALA A 49 10.89 -5.17 -10.62
N GLU A 50 10.41 -5.05 -11.85
CA GLU A 50 9.87 -3.81 -12.38
C GLU A 50 8.68 -3.31 -11.54
N ARG A 51 8.74 -2.06 -11.11
CA ARG A 51 7.69 -1.42 -10.33
C ARG A 51 6.72 -0.64 -11.20
N PRO A 52 5.48 -0.38 -10.72
CA PRO A 52 4.61 0.55 -11.41
C PRO A 52 5.25 1.94 -11.42
N PRO A 53 4.98 2.76 -12.46
CA PRO A 53 5.28 4.18 -12.44
C PRO A 53 4.82 4.84 -11.14
N TRP A 54 5.60 5.79 -10.64
CA TRP A 54 5.38 6.42 -9.33
C TRP A 54 3.98 7.05 -9.22
N TYR A 55 3.51 7.72 -10.27
CA TYR A 55 2.22 8.42 -10.27
C TYR A 55 1.05 7.44 -10.19
N LEU A 56 1.14 6.27 -10.85
CA LEU A 56 0.13 5.21 -10.73
C LEU A 56 0.11 4.64 -9.32
N SER A 57 1.27 4.47 -8.70
CA SER A 57 1.37 4.00 -7.32
C SER A 57 0.74 4.99 -6.34
N VAL A 58 0.97 6.28 -6.52
CA VAL A 58 0.41 7.35 -5.68
C VAL A 58 -1.10 7.49 -5.89
N VAL A 59 -1.56 7.63 -7.14
CA VAL A 59 -2.99 7.80 -7.46
C VAL A 59 -3.76 6.54 -7.10
N GLY A 60 -3.28 5.35 -7.50
CA GLY A 60 -3.91 4.09 -7.19
C GLY A 60 -3.99 3.83 -5.69
N GLY A 61 -2.94 4.16 -4.94
CA GLY A 61 -2.95 4.07 -3.48
C GLY A 61 -3.88 5.08 -2.82
N ALA A 62 -3.94 6.31 -3.33
CA ALA A 62 -4.82 7.35 -2.80
C ALA A 62 -6.28 7.00 -3.04
N LEU A 63 -6.62 6.50 -4.24
CA LEU A 63 -7.96 6.04 -4.58
C LEU A 63 -8.38 4.83 -3.75
N TYR A 64 -7.50 3.85 -3.55
CA TYR A 64 -7.78 2.69 -2.70
C TYR A 64 -8.12 3.12 -1.27
N GLU A 65 -7.26 3.96 -0.67
CA GLU A 65 -7.43 4.44 0.70
C GLU A 65 -8.66 5.33 0.83
N ALA A 66 -8.88 6.23 -0.13
CA ALA A 66 -10.03 7.12 -0.15
C ALA A 66 -11.34 6.35 -0.32
N SER A 67 -11.39 5.34 -1.20
CA SER A 67 -12.56 4.50 -1.40
C SER A 67 -12.88 3.67 -0.14
N SER A 68 -11.86 3.08 0.46
CA SER A 68 -11.99 2.29 1.69
C SER A 68 -12.51 3.16 2.84
N ARG A 69 -11.85 4.29 3.11
CA ARG A 69 -12.25 5.20 4.18
C ARG A 69 -13.61 5.84 3.93
N SER A 70 -13.91 6.24 2.69
CA SER A 70 -15.23 6.77 2.32
C SER A 70 -16.34 5.76 2.63
N SER A 71 -16.10 4.47 2.37
CA SER A 71 -17.07 3.41 2.65
C SER A 71 -17.31 3.24 4.16
N SER A 72 -16.24 3.30 4.96
CA SER A 72 -16.35 3.30 6.43
C SER A 72 -17.13 4.52 6.93
N VAL A 73 -16.78 5.73 6.46
CA VAL A 73 -17.44 6.97 6.88
C VAL A 73 -18.92 6.97 6.52
N VAL A 74 -19.28 6.51 5.32
CA VAL A 74 -20.69 6.37 4.90
C VAL A 74 -21.43 5.40 5.81
N THR A 75 -20.79 4.27 6.17
CA THR A 75 -21.38 3.27 7.08
C THR A 75 -21.64 3.86 8.46
N ASP A 76 -20.67 4.60 9.01
CA ASP A 76 -20.82 5.27 10.30
C ASP A 76 -21.91 6.35 10.26
N TYR A 77 -21.93 7.15 9.19
CA TYR A 77 -22.93 8.19 8.97
C TYR A 77 -24.35 7.62 8.94
N VAL A 78 -24.56 6.53 8.18
CA VAL A 78 -25.84 5.80 8.14
C VAL A 78 -26.15 5.20 9.52
N GLY A 79 -25.14 4.72 10.24
CA GLY A 79 -25.27 4.19 11.60
C GLY A 79 -25.75 5.20 12.64
N TYR A 80 -25.40 6.48 12.50
CA TYR A 80 -25.95 7.56 13.33
C TYR A 80 -27.43 7.81 12.99
N LEU A 81 -27.74 7.92 11.71
CA LEU A 81 -29.10 8.19 11.24
C LEU A 81 -30.07 7.07 11.61
N SER A 82 -29.65 5.80 11.53
CA SER A 82 -30.49 4.65 11.91
C SER A 82 -30.85 4.66 13.40
N LYS A 83 -30.04 5.31 14.24
CA LYS A 83 -30.29 5.51 15.67
C LYS A 83 -31.04 6.80 15.98
N GLY A 84 -31.44 7.57 14.97
CA GLY A 84 -32.07 8.89 15.14
C GLY A 84 -31.11 9.98 15.62
N GLN A 85 -29.79 9.78 15.49
CA GLN A 85 -28.77 10.73 15.91
C GLN A 85 -28.31 11.60 14.73
N ILE A 86 -28.02 12.87 15.01
CA ILE A 86 -27.46 13.79 14.02
C ILE A 86 -25.94 13.54 13.91
N PRO A 87 -25.40 13.18 12.74
CA PRO A 87 -23.97 12.97 12.57
C PRO A 87 -23.16 14.24 12.88
N PRO A 88 -21.98 14.10 13.50
CA PRO A 88 -21.10 15.24 13.78
C PRO A 88 -20.69 16.02 12.52
N LYS A 89 -20.66 17.35 12.60
CA LYS A 89 -20.31 18.25 11.47
C LYS A 89 -18.90 18.07 10.90
N HIS A 90 -17.98 17.46 11.66
CA HIS A 90 -16.60 17.22 11.22
C HIS A 90 -16.48 16.01 10.28
N ILE A 91 -17.52 15.20 10.16
CA ILE A 91 -17.53 14.05 9.25
C ILE A 91 -17.85 14.56 7.83
N SER A 92 -16.84 14.58 6.96
CA SER A 92 -17.04 14.88 5.55
C SER A 92 -17.19 13.60 4.74
N LEU A 93 -18.22 13.55 3.90
CA LEU A 93 -18.46 12.47 2.93
C LEU A 93 -17.78 12.72 1.58
N VAL A 94 -17.25 13.93 1.39
CA VAL A 94 -16.78 14.44 0.10
C VAL A 94 -15.28 14.69 0.12
N ASN A 95 -14.80 15.41 1.13
CA ASN A 95 -13.39 15.80 1.23
C ASN A 95 -12.66 14.85 2.17
N LEU A 96 -11.56 14.27 1.68
CA LEU A 96 -10.71 13.41 2.47
C LEU A 96 -9.25 13.68 2.17
N THR A 97 -8.44 13.88 3.21
CA THR A 97 -6.98 13.95 3.09
C THR A 97 -6.37 12.57 3.31
N VAL A 98 -5.62 12.10 2.33
CA VAL A 98 -4.94 10.81 2.31
C VAL A 98 -3.44 11.02 2.46
N THR A 99 -2.79 10.31 3.37
CA THR A 99 -1.33 10.37 3.53
C THR A 99 -0.71 9.00 3.29
N LEU A 100 0.15 8.92 2.28
CA LEU A 100 0.81 7.68 1.86
C LEU A 100 2.33 7.80 2.05
N ASN A 101 2.99 6.66 2.24
CA ASN A 101 4.43 6.55 2.17
C ASN A 101 4.80 5.45 1.19
N ILE A 102 5.49 5.81 0.11
CA ILE A 102 5.89 4.90 -0.96
C ILE A 102 7.38 5.08 -1.18
N ASP A 103 8.13 3.98 -1.05
CA ASP A 103 9.60 3.96 -1.22
C ASP A 103 10.33 5.06 -0.43
N GLY A 104 9.88 5.32 0.79
CA GLY A 104 10.47 6.32 1.70
C GLY A 104 10.03 7.76 1.45
N SER A 105 9.23 8.01 0.41
CA SER A 105 8.68 9.33 0.10
C SER A 105 7.26 9.48 0.63
N LYS A 106 7.01 10.56 1.39
CA LYS A 106 5.68 10.87 1.94
C LYS A 106 4.89 11.70 0.93
N TYR A 107 3.67 11.25 0.63
CA TYR A 107 2.70 11.96 -0.20
C TYR A 107 1.49 12.34 0.65
N THR A 108 1.08 13.60 0.60
CA THR A 108 -0.18 14.08 1.17
C THR A 108 -1.07 14.48 0.00
N ILE A 109 -2.22 13.83 -0.13
CA ILE A 109 -3.14 13.99 -1.24
C ILE A 109 -4.48 14.44 -0.69
N GLU A 110 -5.01 15.53 -1.20
CA GLU A 110 -6.39 15.92 -0.95
C GLU A 110 -7.27 15.25 -2.00
N THR A 111 -8.23 14.45 -1.55
CA THR A 111 -9.18 13.74 -2.41
C THR A 111 -10.56 14.34 -2.22
N VAL A 112 -11.21 14.67 -3.32
CA VAL A 112 -12.56 15.22 -3.36
C VAL A 112 -13.42 14.27 -4.18
N ARG A 113 -14.46 13.72 -3.55
CA ARG A 113 -15.39 12.81 -4.23
C ARG A 113 -16.40 13.61 -5.05
N GLY A 114 -16.24 13.64 -6.36
CA GLY A 114 -17.15 14.31 -7.29
C GLY A 114 -18.41 13.50 -7.59
N GLY A 115 -18.35 12.17 -7.45
CA GLY A 115 -19.49 11.28 -7.63
C GLY A 115 -19.27 9.92 -6.99
N PRO A 116 -20.19 8.95 -7.19
CA PRO A 116 -20.07 7.63 -6.58
C PRO A 116 -18.74 6.93 -6.91
N ARG A 117 -18.21 7.19 -8.11
CA ARG A 117 -16.98 6.57 -8.67
C ARG A 117 -15.91 7.58 -9.06
N SER A 118 -16.22 8.87 -9.03
CA SER A 118 -15.36 9.94 -9.53
C SER A 118 -14.67 10.65 -8.37
N TYR A 119 -13.35 10.77 -8.48
CA TYR A 119 -12.49 11.39 -7.49
C TYR A 119 -11.58 12.40 -8.17
N LYS A 120 -11.49 13.59 -7.59
CA LYS A 120 -10.50 14.59 -7.91
C LYS A 120 -9.40 14.52 -6.86
N LEU A 121 -8.17 14.27 -7.30
CA LEU A 121 -7.00 14.19 -6.45
C LEU A 121 -6.16 15.44 -6.65
N ARG A 122 -5.80 16.10 -5.55
CA ARG A 122 -4.94 17.27 -5.54
C ARG A 122 -3.70 17.00 -4.72
N ILE A 123 -2.55 17.27 -5.31
CA ILE A 123 -1.24 17.15 -4.66
C ILE A 123 -0.52 18.47 -4.91
N ASN A 124 -0.25 19.21 -3.84
CA ASN A 124 0.30 20.57 -3.92
C ASN A 124 -0.58 21.45 -4.84
N GLU A 125 -0.03 21.97 -5.94
CA GLU A 125 -0.73 22.80 -6.94
C GLU A 125 -1.21 22.01 -8.17
N SER A 126 -0.98 20.69 -8.19
CA SER A 126 -1.40 19.82 -9.30
C SER A 126 -2.70 19.10 -8.96
N GLU A 127 -3.53 18.92 -9.96
CA GLU A 127 -4.85 18.31 -9.83
C GLU A 127 -5.06 17.30 -10.96
N VAL A 128 -5.63 16.15 -10.62
CA VAL A 128 -5.96 15.09 -11.56
C VAL A 128 -7.32 14.48 -11.22
N GLU A 129 -8.10 14.15 -12.24
CA GLU A 129 -9.37 13.45 -12.09
C GLU A 129 -9.18 11.98 -12.43
N ALA A 130 -9.75 11.11 -11.60
CA ALA A 130 -9.69 9.68 -11.79
C ALA A 130 -11.00 9.03 -11.38
N GLU A 131 -11.31 7.92 -12.02
CA GLU A 131 -12.48 7.11 -11.68
C GLU A 131 -12.07 5.75 -11.15
N ILE A 132 -12.88 5.21 -10.24
CA ILE A 132 -12.65 3.90 -9.65
C ILE A 132 -13.87 2.99 -9.79
N HIS A 133 -13.60 1.76 -10.18
CA HIS A 133 -14.60 0.76 -10.48
C HIS A 133 -14.33 -0.54 -9.71
N SER A 134 -15.16 -0.89 -8.73
CA SER A 134 -15.02 -2.19 -8.05
C SER A 134 -15.28 -3.35 -9.01
N LEU A 135 -14.36 -4.31 -9.05
CA LEU A 135 -14.44 -5.54 -9.82
C LEU A 135 -15.06 -6.66 -8.98
N ARG A 136 -15.62 -7.67 -9.66
CA ARG A 136 -16.29 -8.81 -8.99
C ARG A 136 -15.35 -9.71 -8.20
N ASP A 137 -14.07 -9.67 -8.52
CA ASP A 137 -13.02 -10.48 -7.92
C ASP A 137 -12.31 -9.78 -6.75
N GLY A 138 -12.87 -8.68 -6.25
CA GLY A 138 -12.31 -7.88 -5.14
C GLY A 138 -11.26 -6.85 -5.58
N GLY A 139 -10.95 -6.76 -6.88
CA GLY A 139 -10.09 -5.71 -7.42
C GLY A 139 -10.79 -4.37 -7.60
N LEU A 140 -10.00 -3.36 -7.97
CA LEU A 140 -10.44 -2.03 -8.37
C LEU A 140 -9.88 -1.73 -9.76
N LEU A 141 -10.72 -1.26 -10.66
CA LEU A 141 -10.33 -0.75 -11.96
C LEU A 141 -10.28 0.78 -11.88
N MET A 142 -9.08 1.33 -11.94
CA MET A 142 -8.81 2.75 -11.99
C MET A 142 -8.80 3.22 -13.44
N GLN A 143 -9.44 4.35 -13.71
CA GLN A 143 -9.35 5.05 -14.99
C GLN A 143 -8.65 6.39 -14.76
N LEU A 144 -7.51 6.58 -15.43
CA LEU A 144 -6.64 7.75 -15.30
C LEU A 144 -6.14 8.16 -16.69
N ASP A 145 -6.34 9.43 -17.08
CA ASP A 145 -5.91 9.96 -18.39
C ASP A 145 -6.37 9.11 -19.59
N GLY A 146 -7.60 8.57 -19.51
CA GLY A 146 -8.17 7.69 -20.54
C GLY A 146 -7.63 6.25 -20.55
N ASN A 147 -6.70 5.91 -19.66
CA ASN A 147 -6.13 4.57 -19.52
C ASN A 147 -6.75 3.81 -18.34
N SER A 148 -6.91 2.51 -18.52
CA SER A 148 -7.47 1.60 -17.52
C SER A 148 -6.36 0.82 -16.82
N HIS A 149 -6.40 0.80 -15.49
CA HIS A 149 -5.42 0.15 -14.64
C HIS A 149 -6.13 -0.72 -13.60
N VAL A 150 -5.78 -2.01 -13.54
CA VAL A 150 -6.32 -2.93 -12.53
C VAL A 150 -5.45 -2.87 -11.29
N ILE A 151 -6.08 -2.70 -10.13
CA ILE A 151 -5.47 -2.58 -8.82
C ILE A 151 -6.02 -3.67 -7.92
N TYR A 152 -5.15 -4.45 -7.31
CA TYR A 152 -5.47 -5.30 -6.17
C TYR A 152 -4.75 -4.80 -4.94
N ALA A 153 -5.40 -4.93 -3.78
CA ALA A 153 -4.83 -4.52 -2.52
C ALA A 153 -4.88 -5.66 -1.51
N GLU A 154 -3.81 -5.80 -0.75
CA GLU A 154 -3.69 -6.79 0.30
C GLU A 154 -3.05 -6.14 1.53
N THR A 155 -3.69 -6.32 2.69
CA THR A 155 -3.23 -5.71 3.93
C THR A 155 -2.20 -6.62 4.59
N GLU A 156 -1.04 -6.07 4.91
CA GLU A 156 0.06 -6.76 5.60
C GLU A 156 0.49 -5.95 6.84
N ALA A 157 1.30 -6.55 7.72
CA ALA A 157 1.83 -5.88 8.91
C ALA A 157 2.68 -4.63 8.59
N ALA A 158 3.39 -4.63 7.45
CA ALA A 158 4.22 -3.51 7.00
C ALA A 158 3.40 -2.39 6.32
N GLY A 159 2.14 -2.67 5.98
CA GLY A 159 1.23 -1.75 5.31
C GLY A 159 0.40 -2.43 4.23
N THR A 160 -0.08 -1.67 3.24
CA THR A 160 -0.94 -2.21 2.19
C THR A 160 -0.11 -2.49 0.93
N ARG A 161 -0.04 -3.75 0.53
CA ARG A 161 0.56 -4.15 -0.75
C ARG A 161 -0.44 -3.92 -1.87
N LEU A 162 -0.03 -3.16 -2.89
CA LEU A 162 -0.80 -2.94 -4.11
C LEU A 162 -0.18 -3.69 -5.28
N LEU A 163 -1.02 -4.31 -6.09
CA LEU A 163 -0.66 -4.86 -7.39
C LEU A 163 -1.35 -4.03 -8.46
N ILE A 164 -0.58 -3.25 -9.23
CA ILE A 164 -1.09 -2.38 -10.30
C ILE A 164 -0.62 -2.93 -11.64
N ASN A 165 -1.54 -3.39 -12.49
CA ASN A 165 -1.24 -4.03 -13.78
C ASN A 165 -0.18 -5.15 -13.66
N GLY A 166 -0.24 -5.94 -12.58
CA GLY A 166 0.71 -7.02 -12.33
C GLY A 166 2.07 -6.58 -11.76
N ARG A 167 2.25 -5.31 -11.43
CA ARG A 167 3.47 -4.80 -10.78
C ARG A 167 3.21 -4.43 -9.32
N THR A 168 4.12 -4.82 -8.45
CA THR A 168 3.94 -4.69 -7.00
C THR A 168 4.47 -3.34 -6.45
N CYS A 169 3.67 -2.69 -5.61
CA CYS A 169 4.03 -1.51 -4.82
C CYS A 169 3.60 -1.71 -3.35
N LEU A 170 4.30 -1.11 -2.40
CA LEU A 170 3.94 -1.17 -0.97
C LEU A 170 3.63 0.22 -0.45
N LEU A 171 2.40 0.41 0.04
CA LEU A 171 2.01 1.57 0.83
C LEU A 171 2.39 1.31 2.29
N GLN A 172 3.44 1.96 2.77
CA GLN A 172 3.91 1.76 4.12
C GLN A 172 2.98 2.46 5.11
N VAL A 173 2.53 1.74 6.13
CA VAL A 173 1.84 2.35 7.26
C VAL A 173 2.88 3.09 8.10
N LYS A 174 2.66 4.38 8.36
CA LYS A 174 3.43 5.09 9.38
C LYS A 174 3.07 4.50 10.74
N ILE A 175 3.91 3.60 11.24
CA ILE A 175 4.02 3.37 12.67
C ILE A 175 4.64 4.64 13.23
N ALA A 176 3.82 5.57 13.70
CA ALA A 176 4.32 6.71 14.44
C ALA A 176 5.06 6.16 15.67
N ARG A 177 6.40 6.17 15.65
CA ARG A 177 7.25 5.84 16.81
C ARG A 177 6.81 6.58 18.09
N SER A 178 6.16 7.75 17.95
CA SER A 178 5.54 8.52 19.03
C SER A 178 4.24 7.93 19.60
N VAL A 179 3.41 7.26 18.78
CA VAL A 179 2.13 6.68 19.24
C VAL A 179 2.38 5.40 20.03
N PHE A 180 3.46 4.67 19.74
CA PHE A 180 3.88 3.55 20.59
C PHE A 180 4.15 4.04 22.02
N SER A 181 4.82 5.19 22.19
CA SER A 181 5.03 5.78 23.52
C SER A 181 3.70 6.17 24.20
N SER A 182 2.79 6.84 23.51
CA SER A 182 1.53 7.29 24.15
C SER A 182 0.52 6.17 24.42
N TRP A 183 0.48 5.12 23.61
CA TRP A 183 -0.42 3.96 23.83
C TRP A 183 0.14 3.03 24.91
N PHE A 184 1.46 2.82 24.92
CA PHE A 184 2.17 2.03 25.94
C PHE A 184 2.11 2.71 27.32
N LEU A 185 2.21 4.04 27.40
CA LEU A 185 2.06 4.80 28.64
C LEU A 185 0.61 4.87 29.16
N ARG A 186 -0.40 4.69 28.30
CA ARG A 186 -1.82 4.73 28.72
C ARG A 186 -2.39 3.38 29.13
N ASN A 187 -1.90 2.27 28.55
CA ASN A 187 -2.44 0.93 28.81
C ASN A 187 -1.61 0.08 29.78
N ILE A 188 -0.42 0.52 30.20
CA ILE A 188 0.34 -0.10 31.30
C ILE A 188 0.24 0.81 32.53
N GLY A 189 -1.00 1.02 32.97
CA GLY A 189 -1.27 1.23 34.38
C GLY A 189 -1.41 -0.15 35.02
N VAL A 190 -0.55 -0.49 35.97
CA VAL A 190 -0.65 -1.69 36.83
C VAL A 190 -0.10 -3.02 36.26
N VAL A 191 1.11 -3.04 35.67
CA VAL A 191 2.01 -4.20 35.86
C VAL A 191 3.45 -3.69 35.93
N SER A 192 4.16 -4.11 36.97
CA SER A 192 5.52 -3.71 37.37
C SER A 192 6.46 -3.35 36.21
N VAL A 193 6.94 -2.10 36.22
CA VAL A 193 7.87 -1.48 35.26
C VAL A 193 9.20 -2.25 35.10
N VAL A 194 9.51 -3.17 36.01
CA VAL A 194 10.79 -3.89 36.04
C VAL A 194 10.82 -5.09 35.08
N THR A 195 9.68 -5.75 34.80
CA THR A 195 9.69 -7.00 34.02
C THR A 195 9.64 -6.77 32.50
N VAL A 196 8.99 -5.69 32.04
CA VAL A 196 8.85 -5.41 30.60
C VAL A 196 10.10 -4.73 30.02
N ALA A 197 10.82 -3.95 30.83
CA ALA A 197 12.08 -3.32 30.41
C ALA A 197 13.19 -4.35 30.16
N ALA A 198 13.21 -5.46 30.90
CA ALA A 198 14.17 -6.55 30.70
C ALA A 198 13.94 -7.26 29.35
N ASN A 199 12.70 -7.64 29.03
CA ASN A 199 12.39 -8.34 27.79
C ASN A 199 12.53 -7.46 26.52
N CYS A 200 12.34 -6.14 26.62
CA CYS A 200 12.48 -5.25 25.47
C CYS A 200 13.97 -5.03 25.09
N MET A 201 14.87 -5.09 26.08
CA MET A 201 16.32 -4.97 25.85
C MET A 201 16.91 -6.28 25.28
N GLU A 202 16.36 -7.44 25.64
CA GLU A 202 16.72 -8.75 25.09
C GLU A 202 16.41 -8.84 23.57
N ILE A 203 15.25 -8.34 23.15
CA ILE A 203 14.84 -8.35 21.73
C ILE A 203 15.70 -7.41 20.88
N HIS A 204 16.13 -6.26 21.44
CA HIS A 204 17.03 -5.35 20.73
C HIS A 204 18.47 -5.90 20.62
N LYS A 205 18.93 -6.72 21.58
CA LYS A 205 20.20 -7.45 21.48
C LYS A 205 20.15 -8.62 20.49
N LEU A 206 19.02 -9.32 20.39
CA LEU A 206 18.83 -10.39 19.41
C LEU A 206 18.81 -9.90 17.95
N ILE A 207 18.38 -8.65 17.71
CA ILE A 207 18.37 -8.05 16.36
C ILE A 207 19.76 -7.50 15.95
N MET A 208 20.64 -7.15 16.91
CA MET A 208 21.99 -6.63 16.62
C MET A 208 23.11 -7.67 16.71
N SER A 209 22.80 -8.94 17.02
CA SER A 209 23.78 -10.03 17.10
C SER A 209 23.74 -10.98 15.89
N SER A 210 23.01 -10.66 14.82
CA SER A 210 23.00 -11.43 13.57
C SER A 210 23.46 -10.63 12.35
N GLU A 211 24.36 -9.66 12.57
CA GLU A 211 25.29 -9.17 11.53
C GLU A 211 26.67 -9.79 11.75
#